data_AF-A0A1N6LCD9-F1
#
_entry.id   AF-A0A1N6LCD9-F1
#
_cell.length_a   1.000
_cell.length_b   1.000
_cell.length_c   1.000
_cell.angle_alpha   90.00
_cell.angle_beta   90.00
_cell.angle_gamma   90.00
#
_symmetry.space_group_name_H-M   'P 1'
#
loop_
_entity.id
_entity.type
_entity.pdbx_description
1 polymer ?
#
loop_
_entity_poly.entity_id
_entity_poly.type
_entity_poly.pdbx_seq_one_letter_code
_entity_poly.pdbx_strand_id
1 'polypeptide(L)'
;MKDPLTNVGPASAPRDPQRGTRGLVFRLYTSNPFYVISADLVFVGLRMSFNTEGQTFETWALMLGLAGYTLLLAATACWLIRRGKVWDDARSLLLLVVMMFLAMSVTFDNTLNANRGLGTACFIGGFLFAVAVSEGLLRGIQLALPLWFRGPYYLILALFFLYPLGLRPLLSQPDGPVLQWALIGFPTLSGLCFLTLVPAIRRGPEYVVDNGSPWRWPLYPWVLFGLLAMAVCARASYLCVSFHFVDRTIHEATNSIFAPYFLIPFLFALNLLVLEAGIVARNRVVLRTALLVPLGLLGLAVLGHRPDPVYQRFLEIFMNGLGGSPLFLTTIAALAFYGFAAVRAVPMAYSGVAASLAALVVIGPTTLDLHGLKTPAAWPLLAIALLEAGMAYRRRDSWRGLSAAACTVTAIALVLPDGVPIARAYLVFQLALVAILALGAIFSDALARRLQQVGAGVLFLSGLAVILGDSRLFANPPQWLLDVYVPLVVAIAIGYGFTVGNRLFFVAAAALLVSWLTVVGWRSYLLLRQFIAGLDFIVWGLVFFVLAALISLKKAGAASKRDVGTRTQHEL
;
A
#
# COMPACT_ATOMS: atom_id res chain seq x y z
N MET A 1 -27.63 44.14 -53.17
CA MET A 1 -28.55 43.28 -52.41
C MET A 1 -28.04 41.85 -52.52
N LYS A 2 -27.55 41.32 -51.40
CA LYS A 2 -27.29 39.90 -51.06
C LYS A 2 -26.10 39.15 -51.69
N ASP A 3 -25.26 38.68 -50.77
CA ASP A 3 -24.06 37.84 -50.90
C ASP A 3 -24.30 36.48 -51.57
N PRO A 4 -23.25 35.92 -52.19
CA PRO A 4 -23.03 34.49 -52.26
C PRO A 4 -22.01 34.03 -51.21
N LEU A 5 -22.37 32.96 -50.52
CA LEU A 5 -21.63 32.23 -49.50
C LEU A 5 -20.22 31.81 -49.96
N THR A 6 -19.17 32.34 -49.32
CA THR A 6 -17.83 31.74 -49.33
C THR A 6 -17.67 30.82 -48.11
N ASN A 7 -17.59 29.53 -48.40
CA ASN A 7 -17.08 28.47 -47.53
C ASN A 7 -15.70 28.83 -46.97
N VAL A 8 -15.59 29.05 -45.66
CA VAL A 8 -14.31 29.08 -44.94
C VAL A 8 -14.29 27.89 -44.00
N GLY A 9 -13.60 26.82 -44.41
CA GLY A 9 -13.25 25.72 -43.52
C GLY A 9 -12.25 26.20 -42.46
N PRO A 10 -12.33 25.73 -41.20
CA PRO A 10 -11.36 26.12 -40.18
C PRO A 10 -9.99 25.55 -40.53
N ALA A 11 -9.00 26.44 -40.54
CA ALA A 11 -7.60 26.14 -40.75
C ALA A 11 -7.13 25.00 -39.84
N SER A 12 -6.56 23.97 -40.46
CA SER A 12 -5.85 22.88 -39.81
C SER A 12 -4.73 23.43 -38.93
N ALA A 13 -4.87 23.23 -37.62
CA ALA A 13 -3.81 23.49 -36.64
C ALA A 13 -2.57 22.62 -36.93
N PRO A 14 -1.34 23.14 -36.73
CA PRO A 14 -0.13 22.34 -36.91
C PRO A 14 -0.07 21.23 -35.87
N ARG A 15 0.08 19.98 -36.35
CA ARG A 15 0.34 18.80 -35.52
C ARG A 15 1.74 18.91 -34.92
N ASP A 16 1.79 19.09 -33.61
CA ASP A 16 3.00 19.08 -32.79
C ASP A 16 3.59 17.64 -32.77
N PRO A 17 4.85 17.41 -33.22
CA PRO A 17 5.39 16.06 -33.28
C PRO A 17 5.89 15.60 -31.91
N GLN A 18 5.29 14.51 -31.42
CA GLN A 18 5.89 13.49 -30.55
C GLN A 18 6.93 13.96 -29.51
N ARG A 19 6.47 14.60 -28.43
CA ARG A 19 7.22 14.74 -27.17
C ARG A 19 6.69 13.77 -26.14
N GLY A 20 7.29 12.59 -26.03
CA GLY A 20 6.75 11.64 -25.05
C GLY A 20 7.57 10.38 -24.80
N THR A 21 8.90 10.46 -24.71
CA THR A 21 9.72 9.48 -23.93
C THR A 21 11.21 9.78 -23.95
N ARG A 22 11.76 10.38 -25.02
CA ARG A 22 13.19 10.72 -25.11
C ARG A 22 13.65 11.95 -24.30
N GLY A 23 12.72 12.69 -23.69
CA GLY A 23 12.98 14.00 -23.09
C GLY A 23 13.51 13.99 -21.65
N LEU A 24 13.47 12.87 -20.91
CA LEU A 24 13.90 12.86 -19.51
C LEU A 24 15.37 12.46 -19.36
N VAL A 25 15.82 11.47 -20.14
CA VAL A 25 17.23 11.05 -20.19
C VAL A 25 18.08 12.10 -20.90
N PHE A 26 17.61 12.71 -21.98
CA PHE A 26 18.33 13.77 -22.69
C PHE A 26 18.40 15.10 -21.91
N ARG A 27 17.47 15.34 -20.98
CA ARG A 27 17.43 16.57 -20.14
C ARG A 27 18.22 16.43 -18.82
N LEU A 28 18.59 15.20 -18.44
CA LEU A 28 19.68 14.94 -17.48
C LEU A 28 21.06 15.03 -18.17
N TYR A 29 21.10 14.83 -19.49
CA TYR A 29 22.32 14.82 -20.34
C TYR A 29 22.85 16.21 -20.74
N THR A 30 22.24 17.31 -20.32
CA THR A 30 22.75 18.68 -20.52
C THR A 30 23.60 19.18 -19.35
N SER A 31 24.15 18.28 -18.55
CA SER A 31 25.06 18.61 -17.45
C SER A 31 26.47 18.22 -17.88
N ASN A 32 27.42 19.16 -17.86
CA ASN A 32 28.81 18.87 -18.15
C ASN A 32 29.37 17.88 -17.08
N PRO A 33 29.54 16.57 -17.39
CA PRO A 33 29.88 15.57 -16.39
C PRO A 33 31.28 15.78 -15.81
N PHE A 34 32.11 16.58 -16.50
CA PHE A 34 33.47 16.88 -16.10
C PHE A 34 33.55 17.61 -14.75
N TYR A 35 32.54 18.38 -14.33
CA TYR A 35 32.58 19.00 -12.99
C TYR A 35 32.39 18.00 -11.85
N VAL A 36 31.48 17.04 -12.03
CA VAL A 36 31.24 15.99 -11.02
C VAL A 36 32.43 15.03 -10.98
N ILE A 37 32.91 14.61 -12.16
CA ILE A 37 34.09 13.77 -12.29
C ILE A 37 35.33 14.48 -11.72
N SER A 38 35.51 15.78 -12.01
CA SER A 38 36.62 16.57 -11.45
C SER A 38 36.54 16.65 -9.93
N ALA A 39 35.36 16.84 -9.35
CA ALA A 39 35.21 16.92 -7.91
C ALA A 39 35.44 15.57 -7.22
N ASP A 40 34.97 14.48 -7.83
CA ASP A 40 35.20 13.12 -7.35
C ASP A 40 36.69 12.77 -7.45
N LEU A 41 37.35 13.09 -8.57
CA LEU A 41 38.81 12.92 -8.75
C LEU A 41 39.62 13.78 -7.78
N VAL A 42 39.21 15.02 -7.50
CA VAL A 42 39.86 15.88 -6.49
C VAL A 42 39.65 15.29 -5.10
N PHE A 43 38.46 14.82 -4.77
CA PHE A 43 38.17 14.21 -3.48
C PHE A 43 38.94 12.90 -3.26
N VAL A 44 38.92 12.01 -4.25
CA VAL A 44 39.68 10.75 -4.26
C VAL A 44 41.18 11.05 -4.23
N GLY A 45 41.66 12.00 -5.04
CA GLY A 45 43.07 12.41 -5.10
C GLY A 45 43.56 13.00 -3.78
N LEU A 46 42.78 13.87 -3.14
CA LEU A 46 43.07 14.38 -1.80
C LEU A 46 43.07 13.24 -0.77
N ARG A 47 42.09 12.33 -0.81
CA ARG A 47 42.01 11.19 0.11
C ARG A 47 43.13 10.17 -0.08
N MET A 48 43.62 9.98 -1.31
CA MET A 48 44.76 9.09 -1.60
C MET A 48 46.10 9.76 -1.26
N SER A 49 46.17 11.09 -1.28
CA SER A 49 47.40 11.85 -0.98
C SER A 49 47.64 12.04 0.52
N PHE A 50 46.61 11.90 1.35
CA PHE A 50 46.70 12.04 2.81
C PHE A 50 46.28 10.71 3.46
N ASN A 51 47.17 10.10 4.23
CA ASN A 51 46.90 8.81 4.85
C ASN A 51 45.84 9.01 5.95
N THR A 52 44.62 8.50 5.73
CA THR A 52 43.52 8.65 6.69
C THR A 52 43.75 7.89 8.01
N GLU A 53 44.83 7.13 8.11
CA GLU A 53 45.28 6.42 9.32
C GLU A 53 46.47 7.13 10.03
N GLY A 54 46.97 8.24 9.47
CA GLY A 54 48.16 8.97 9.95
C GLY A 54 47.89 10.27 10.74
N GLN A 55 48.95 10.80 11.37
CA GLN A 55 48.97 11.85 12.40
C GLN A 55 48.17 13.15 12.13
N THR A 56 47.87 13.88 13.20
CA THR A 56 47.06 15.14 13.26
C THR A 56 47.45 16.25 12.27
N PHE A 57 48.67 16.22 11.72
CA PHE A 57 49.16 17.20 10.73
C PHE A 57 48.48 17.06 9.35
N GLU A 58 48.10 15.86 8.94
CA GLU A 58 47.52 15.60 7.61
C GLU A 58 46.04 16.01 7.52
N THR A 59 45.34 16.08 8.64
CA THR A 59 43.92 16.47 8.69
C THR A 59 43.73 17.95 8.35
N TRP A 60 44.57 18.85 8.88
CA TRP A 60 44.48 20.30 8.59
C TRP A 60 44.74 20.62 7.12
N ALA A 61 45.66 19.90 6.47
CA ALA A 61 45.93 20.05 5.04
C ALA A 61 44.73 19.62 4.19
N LEU A 62 44.12 18.47 4.51
CA LEU A 62 42.91 17.99 3.84
C LEU A 62 41.73 18.96 4.04
N MET A 63 41.54 19.48 5.26
CA MET A 63 40.51 20.47 5.58
C MET A 63 40.70 21.77 4.80
N LEU A 64 41.93 22.30 4.77
CA LEU A 64 42.25 23.52 4.05
C LEU A 64 42.11 23.32 2.54
N GLY A 65 42.46 22.14 2.02
CA GLY A 65 42.24 21.75 0.63
C GLY A 65 40.76 21.70 0.25
N LEU A 66 39.92 21.04 1.06
CA LEU A 66 38.47 20.97 0.82
C LEU A 66 37.80 22.34 0.95
N ALA A 67 38.16 23.14 1.97
CA ALA A 67 37.62 24.48 2.15
C ALA A 67 38.06 25.41 1.00
N GLY A 68 39.34 25.37 0.61
CA GLY A 68 39.88 26.13 -0.50
C GLY A 68 39.21 25.79 -1.83
N TYR A 69 39.02 24.49 -2.12
CA TYR A 69 38.30 24.04 -3.31
C TYR A 69 36.83 24.47 -3.29
N THR A 70 36.17 24.40 -2.13
CA THR A 70 34.78 24.86 -1.98
C THR A 70 34.64 26.36 -2.26
N LEU A 71 35.57 27.17 -1.74
CA LEU A 71 35.61 28.62 -2.01
C LEU A 71 35.88 28.91 -3.48
N LEU A 72 36.79 28.15 -4.12
CA LEU A 72 37.06 28.27 -5.55
C LEU A 72 35.79 28.01 -6.36
N LEU A 73 35.08 26.91 -6.10
CA LEU A 73 33.81 26.59 -6.75
C LEU A 73 32.75 27.66 -6.54
N ALA A 74 32.60 28.14 -5.31
CA ALA A 74 31.63 29.19 -4.98
C ALA A 74 31.97 30.53 -5.67
N ALA A 75 33.24 30.92 -5.70
CA ALA A 75 33.71 32.11 -6.40
C ALA A 75 33.51 31.99 -7.92
N THR A 76 33.84 30.83 -8.51
CA THR A 76 33.62 30.56 -9.93
C THR A 76 32.14 30.61 -10.28
N ALA A 77 31.26 30.02 -9.47
CA ALA A 77 29.82 30.08 -9.67
C ALA A 77 29.31 31.53 -9.62
N CYS A 78 29.73 32.31 -8.62
CA CYS A 78 29.41 33.73 -8.50
C CYS A 78 29.86 34.52 -9.73
N TRP A 79 31.08 34.28 -10.21
CA TRP A 79 31.66 34.98 -11.36
C TRP A 79 30.93 34.62 -12.67
N LEU A 80 30.69 33.34 -12.92
CA LEU A 80 29.96 32.86 -14.11
C LEU A 80 28.54 33.40 -14.18
N ILE A 81 27.81 33.41 -13.06
CA ILE A 81 26.43 33.92 -13.03
C ILE A 81 26.40 35.44 -13.20
N ARG A 82 27.25 36.18 -12.48
CA ARG A 82 27.23 37.66 -12.54
C ARG A 82 27.74 38.22 -13.85
N ARG A 83 28.82 37.65 -14.42
CA ARG A 83 29.47 38.18 -15.62
C ARG A 83 29.04 37.45 -16.89
N GLY A 84 28.92 36.12 -16.83
CA GLY A 84 28.60 35.29 -17.99
C GLY A 84 27.10 35.05 -18.21
N LYS A 85 26.26 35.26 -17.18
CA LYS A 85 24.83 34.90 -17.18
C LYS A 85 24.58 33.43 -17.59
N VAL A 86 25.59 32.56 -17.42
CA VAL A 86 25.54 31.13 -17.77
C VAL A 86 25.00 30.35 -16.57
N TRP A 87 23.69 30.11 -16.55
CA TRP A 87 23.02 29.45 -15.42
C TRP A 87 23.06 27.92 -15.48
N ASP A 88 23.22 27.33 -16.66
CA ASP A 88 23.19 25.88 -16.83
C ASP A 88 24.43 25.21 -16.18
N ASP A 89 25.63 25.73 -16.46
CA ASP A 89 26.88 25.24 -15.84
C ASP A 89 26.98 25.60 -14.35
N ALA A 90 26.45 26.77 -13.97
CA ALA A 90 26.47 27.20 -12.58
C ALA A 90 25.61 26.30 -11.68
N ARG A 91 24.55 25.66 -12.19
CA ARG A 91 23.74 24.71 -11.42
C ARG A 91 24.58 23.58 -10.83
N SER A 92 25.39 22.94 -11.65
CA SER A 92 26.28 21.85 -11.22
C SER A 92 27.26 22.34 -10.16
N LEU A 93 27.84 23.54 -10.33
CA LEU A 93 28.78 24.11 -9.37
C LEU A 93 28.10 24.41 -8.02
N LEU A 94 26.90 24.97 -8.02
CA LEU A 94 26.15 25.26 -6.79
C LEU A 94 25.82 23.97 -6.02
N LEU A 95 25.40 22.91 -6.72
CA LEU A 95 25.15 21.60 -6.12
C LEU A 95 26.45 20.94 -5.63
N LEU A 96 27.55 21.15 -6.35
CA LEU A 96 28.86 20.65 -5.97
C LEU A 96 29.38 21.30 -4.69
N VAL A 97 29.17 22.60 -4.50
CA VAL A 97 29.47 23.30 -3.24
C VAL A 97 28.74 22.64 -2.05
N VAL A 98 27.45 22.31 -2.22
CA VAL A 98 26.68 21.59 -1.19
C VAL A 98 27.23 20.19 -0.97
N MET A 99 27.62 19.49 -2.04
CA MET A 99 28.30 18.19 -1.95
C MET A 99 29.63 18.27 -1.21
N MET A 100 30.38 19.37 -1.34
CA MET A 100 31.62 19.58 -0.59
C MET A 100 31.35 19.79 0.91
N PHE A 101 30.26 20.48 1.30
CA PHE A 101 29.86 20.55 2.71
C PHE A 101 29.62 19.16 3.31
N LEU A 102 28.97 18.29 2.52
CA LEU A 102 28.71 16.91 2.91
C LEU A 102 30.01 16.11 3.04
N ALA A 103 30.91 16.22 2.05
CA ALA A 103 32.22 15.57 2.07
C ALA A 103 33.06 15.99 3.28
N MET A 104 33.08 17.29 3.61
CA MET A 104 33.74 17.81 4.81
C MET A 104 33.13 17.21 6.09
N SER A 105 31.81 17.13 6.18
CA SER A 105 31.14 16.56 7.37
C SER A 105 31.55 15.10 7.61
N VAL A 106 31.70 14.30 6.56
CA VAL A 106 32.13 12.89 6.66
C VAL A 106 33.61 12.79 7.04
N THR A 107 34.45 13.66 6.47
CA THR A 107 35.88 13.68 6.75
C THR A 107 36.18 13.95 8.23
N PHE A 108 35.36 14.77 8.89
CA PHE A 108 35.56 15.14 10.30
C PHE A 108 35.21 14.02 11.29
N ASP A 109 34.52 12.96 10.87
CA ASP A 109 34.19 11.83 11.75
C ASP A 109 35.44 11.19 12.35
N ASN A 110 36.44 10.92 11.49
CA ASN A 110 37.71 10.32 11.90
C ASN A 110 38.47 11.24 12.85
N THR A 111 38.46 12.55 12.58
CA THR A 111 39.09 13.56 13.43
C THR A 111 38.44 13.63 14.81
N LEU A 112 37.11 13.53 14.89
CA LEU A 112 36.38 13.51 16.15
C LEU A 112 36.69 12.27 16.98
N ASN A 113 36.88 11.12 16.31
CA ASN A 113 37.28 9.89 16.97
C ASN A 113 38.73 9.96 17.49
N ALA A 114 39.67 10.46 16.67
CA ALA A 114 41.09 10.54 17.02
C ALA A 114 41.39 11.62 18.08
N ASN A 115 40.82 12.81 17.94
CA ASN A 115 41.00 13.91 18.90
C ASN A 115 39.70 14.69 19.10
N ARG A 116 39.06 14.45 20.25
CA ARG A 116 37.76 15.04 20.59
C ARG A 116 37.74 16.57 20.55
N GLY A 117 38.81 17.23 20.96
CA GLY A 117 38.87 18.69 20.98
C GLY A 117 38.94 19.27 19.57
N LEU A 118 39.88 18.76 18.77
CA LEU A 118 40.04 19.16 17.38
C LEU A 118 38.80 18.84 16.55
N GLY A 119 38.24 17.63 16.66
CA GLY A 119 37.02 17.28 15.94
C GLY A 119 35.82 18.17 16.30
N THR A 120 35.68 18.55 17.56
CA THR A 120 34.64 19.53 17.97
C THR A 120 34.81 20.86 17.26
N ALA A 121 36.04 21.38 17.24
CA ALA A 121 36.35 22.63 16.53
C ALA A 121 36.11 22.51 15.01
N CYS A 122 36.45 21.36 14.41
CA CYS A 122 36.26 21.10 12.97
C CYS A 122 34.77 21.08 12.59
N PHE A 123 33.92 20.41 13.35
CA PHE A 123 32.48 20.36 13.07
C PHE A 123 31.79 21.72 13.25
N ILE A 124 32.10 22.45 14.33
CA ILE A 124 31.54 23.79 14.56
C ILE A 124 32.06 24.76 13.49
N GLY A 125 33.37 24.75 13.23
CA GLY A 125 34.00 25.58 12.21
C GLY A 125 33.47 25.27 10.80
N GLY A 126 33.32 23.99 10.46
CA GLY A 126 32.74 23.54 9.20
C GLY A 126 31.29 23.93 9.01
N PHE A 127 30.48 23.86 10.07
CA PHE A 127 29.11 24.36 10.03
C PHE A 127 29.05 25.86 9.78
N LEU A 128 29.81 26.65 10.54
CA LEU A 128 29.89 28.11 10.37
C LEU A 128 30.40 28.48 8.97
N PHE A 129 31.40 27.74 8.47
CA PHE A 129 31.91 27.88 7.11
C PHE A 129 30.83 27.58 6.06
N ALA A 130 30.11 26.47 6.20
CA ALA A 130 29.03 26.11 5.28
C ALA A 130 27.93 27.19 5.27
N VAL A 131 27.54 27.72 6.44
CA VAL A 131 26.58 28.82 6.54
C VAL A 131 27.13 30.09 5.85
N ALA A 132 28.35 30.48 6.16
CA ALA A 132 28.99 31.69 5.61
C ALA A 132 29.12 31.62 4.09
N VAL A 133 29.60 30.50 3.55
CA VAL A 133 29.71 30.28 2.10
C VAL A 133 28.33 30.26 1.44
N SER A 134 27.34 29.60 2.04
CA SER A 134 25.98 29.56 1.49
C SER A 134 25.33 30.95 1.44
N GLU A 135 25.45 31.73 2.51
CA GLU A 135 24.95 33.12 2.57
C GLU A 135 25.70 34.03 1.59
N GLY A 136 27.03 33.90 1.53
CA GLY A 136 27.87 34.65 0.59
C GLY A 136 27.52 34.33 -0.85
N LEU A 137 27.25 33.06 -1.16
CA LEU A 137 26.79 32.60 -2.46
C LEU A 137 25.42 33.20 -2.78
N LEU A 138 24.40 32.96 -1.95
CA LEU A 138 23.03 33.48 -2.16
C LEU A 138 23.01 35.00 -2.36
N ARG A 139 23.72 35.77 -1.53
CA ARG A 139 23.84 37.24 -1.67
C ARG A 139 24.66 37.63 -2.89
N GLY A 140 25.71 36.88 -3.19
CA GLY A 140 26.55 37.04 -4.37
C GLY A 140 25.71 36.90 -5.64
N ILE A 141 25.01 35.80 -5.83
CA ILE A 141 24.22 35.58 -7.06
C ILE A 141 22.85 36.29 -7.03
N GLN A 142 22.53 37.04 -5.98
CA GLN A 142 21.23 37.69 -5.77
C GLN A 142 20.06 36.69 -5.85
N LEU A 143 20.29 35.47 -5.38
CA LEU A 143 19.28 34.41 -5.37
C LEU A 143 18.47 34.49 -4.07
N ALA A 144 17.17 34.71 -4.21
CA ALA A 144 16.26 34.71 -3.09
C ALA A 144 15.83 33.26 -2.78
N LEU A 145 16.30 32.73 -1.66
CA LEU A 145 15.77 31.51 -1.05
C LEU A 145 14.80 31.91 0.07
N PRO A 146 13.48 31.75 -0.12
CA PRO A 146 12.49 32.17 0.87
C PRO A 146 12.65 31.44 2.21
N LEU A 147 12.17 32.06 3.29
CA LEU A 147 12.35 31.58 4.67
C LEU A 147 11.99 30.10 4.86
N TRP A 148 10.87 29.63 4.29
CA TRP A 148 10.42 28.24 4.44
C TRP A 148 11.22 27.21 3.63
N PHE A 149 12.16 27.65 2.79
CA PHE A 149 13.19 26.78 2.20
C PHE A 149 14.54 27.00 2.87
N ARG A 150 14.87 28.23 3.23
CA ARG A 150 16.13 28.59 3.88
C ARG A 150 16.28 28.01 5.30
N GLY A 151 15.21 28.03 6.09
CA GLY A 151 15.21 27.41 7.42
C GLY A 151 15.51 25.91 7.39
N PRO A 152 14.73 25.10 6.64
CA PRO A 152 15.01 23.66 6.50
C PRO A 152 16.40 23.37 5.93
N TYR A 153 16.88 24.17 4.99
CA TYR A 153 18.23 24.05 4.45
C TYR A 153 19.31 24.14 5.54
N TYR A 154 19.28 25.18 6.36
CA TYR A 154 20.24 25.33 7.46
C TYR A 154 20.05 24.30 8.57
N LEU A 155 18.81 23.87 8.82
CA LEU A 155 18.52 22.83 9.78
C LEU A 155 19.15 21.49 9.36
N ILE A 156 19.06 21.13 8.07
CA ILE A 156 19.70 19.93 7.51
C ILE A 156 21.23 20.05 7.56
N LEU A 157 21.80 21.20 7.21
CA LEU A 157 23.24 21.44 7.37
C LEU A 157 23.68 21.31 8.83
N ALA A 158 22.94 21.92 9.76
CA ALA A 158 23.20 21.80 11.18
C ALA A 158 23.16 20.33 11.62
N LEU A 159 22.20 19.55 11.12
CA LEU A 159 22.13 18.12 11.40
C LEU A 159 23.38 17.37 10.91
N PHE A 160 23.89 17.66 9.71
CA PHE A 160 25.09 16.97 9.19
C PHE A 160 26.35 17.21 10.02
N PHE A 161 26.52 18.42 10.59
CA PHE A 161 27.70 18.79 11.35
C PHE A 161 27.56 18.62 12.86
N LEU A 162 26.39 18.92 13.42
CA LEU A 162 26.17 18.93 14.87
C LEU A 162 25.67 17.60 15.41
N TYR A 163 25.03 16.76 14.59
CA TYR A 163 24.59 15.43 15.04
C TYR A 163 25.75 14.53 15.50
N PRO A 164 26.86 14.40 14.73
CA PRO A 164 28.04 13.65 15.18
C PRO A 164 28.61 14.17 16.51
N LEU A 165 28.57 15.48 16.75
CA LEU A 165 28.99 16.07 18.03
C LEU A 165 28.10 15.63 19.19
N GLY A 166 26.80 15.49 18.96
CA GLY A 166 25.87 14.93 19.94
C GLY A 166 26.15 13.46 20.28
N LEU A 167 26.76 12.70 19.37
CA LEU A 167 27.17 11.31 19.59
C LEU A 167 28.46 11.18 20.40
N ARG A 168 29.27 12.25 20.47
CA ARG A 168 30.58 12.27 21.17
C ARG A 168 30.60 11.57 22.54
N PRO A 169 29.68 11.82 23.49
CA PRO A 169 29.72 11.17 24.80
C PRO A 169 29.49 9.65 24.73
N LEU A 170 28.84 9.17 23.68
CA LEU A 170 28.52 7.76 23.47
C LEU A 170 29.64 6.98 22.79
N LEU A 171 30.62 7.68 22.18
CA LEU A 171 31.75 7.05 21.49
C LEU A 171 32.72 6.31 22.42
N SER A 172 32.62 6.49 23.74
CA SER A 172 33.40 5.73 24.72
C SER A 172 32.94 4.28 24.87
N GLN A 173 31.72 3.94 24.43
CA GLN A 173 31.14 2.60 24.47
C GLN A 173 30.56 2.25 23.09
N PRO A 174 31.39 1.85 22.12
CA PRO A 174 30.96 1.61 20.73
C PRO A 174 29.87 0.54 20.60
N ASP A 175 29.91 -0.49 21.46
CA ASP A 175 28.92 -1.57 21.50
C ASP A 175 27.68 -1.24 22.35
N GLY A 176 27.61 -0.02 22.89
CA GLY A 176 26.52 0.42 23.75
C GLY A 176 25.20 0.53 22.97
N PRO A 177 24.08 0.00 23.50
CA PRO A 177 22.79 0.07 22.82
C PRO A 177 22.33 1.52 22.56
N VAL A 178 22.75 2.45 23.40
CA VAL A 178 22.43 3.88 23.28
C VAL A 178 23.04 4.49 22.01
N LEU A 179 24.30 4.17 21.69
CA LEU A 179 24.94 4.65 20.46
C LEU A 179 24.25 4.07 19.23
N GLN A 180 23.93 2.78 19.26
CA GLN A 180 23.26 2.09 18.14
C GLN A 180 21.87 2.68 17.87
N TRP A 181 21.08 2.99 18.90
CA TRP A 181 19.82 3.71 18.77
C TRP A 181 20.00 5.14 18.23
N ALA A 182 21.03 5.84 18.69
CA ALA A 182 21.35 7.16 18.18
C ALA A 182 21.70 7.11 16.68
N LEU A 183 22.42 6.09 16.21
CA LEU A 183 22.70 5.94 14.77
C LEU A 183 21.42 5.81 13.91
N ILE A 184 20.38 5.10 14.40
CA ILE A 184 19.03 5.11 13.78
C ILE A 184 18.30 6.45 13.94
N GLY A 185 18.61 7.20 14.99
CA GLY A 185 18.05 8.51 15.25
C GLY A 185 18.34 9.52 14.13
N PHE A 186 19.50 9.41 13.46
CA PHE A 186 19.90 10.35 12.41
C PHE A 186 18.92 10.42 11.21
N PRO A 187 18.58 9.31 10.52
CA PRO A 187 17.55 9.34 9.48
C PRO A 187 16.20 9.86 9.98
N THR A 188 15.81 9.48 11.20
CA THR A 188 14.52 9.88 11.78
C THR A 188 14.45 11.39 12.00
N LEU A 189 15.48 11.98 12.61
CA LEU A 189 15.59 13.43 12.78
C LEU A 189 15.72 14.15 11.43
N SER A 190 16.43 13.57 10.46
CA SER A 190 16.48 14.10 9.09
C SER A 190 15.07 14.17 8.50
N GLY A 191 14.25 13.15 8.72
CA GLY A 191 12.84 13.13 8.29
C GLY A 191 12.07 14.30 8.89
N LEU A 192 12.19 14.53 10.21
CA LEU A 192 11.56 15.67 10.88
C LEU A 192 12.04 17.02 10.32
N CYS A 193 13.34 17.16 10.03
CA CYS A 193 13.89 18.36 9.41
C CYS A 193 13.28 18.58 8.02
N PHE A 194 13.14 17.53 7.20
CA PHE A 194 12.49 17.63 5.90
C PHE A 194 11.00 17.95 6.00
N LEU A 195 10.28 17.48 7.03
CA LEU A 195 8.88 17.84 7.25
C LEU A 195 8.66 19.33 7.50
N THR A 196 9.69 20.08 7.91
CA THR A 196 9.61 21.55 8.00
C THR A 196 9.46 22.24 6.63
N LEU A 197 9.59 21.50 5.51
CA LEU A 197 9.28 21.97 4.15
C LEU A 197 7.77 21.96 3.82
N VAL A 198 6.92 21.33 4.62
CA VAL A 198 5.46 21.26 4.38
C VAL A 198 4.83 22.65 4.19
N PRO A 199 5.14 23.68 4.99
CA PRO A 199 4.62 25.03 4.77
C PRO A 199 5.03 25.60 3.41
N ALA A 200 6.25 25.33 2.94
CA ALA A 200 6.74 25.79 1.64
C ALA A 200 5.97 25.12 0.49
N ILE A 201 5.74 23.81 0.58
CA ILE A 201 4.95 23.05 -0.40
C ILE A 201 3.54 23.61 -0.52
N ARG A 202 2.90 23.90 0.61
CA ARG A 202 1.52 24.40 0.64
C ARG A 202 1.35 25.78 0.00
N ARG A 203 2.40 26.61 -0.03
CA ARG A 203 2.38 27.92 -0.71
C ARG A 203 2.57 27.81 -2.23
N GLY A 204 3.02 26.65 -2.73
CA GLY A 204 3.05 26.35 -4.16
C GLY A 204 4.06 27.19 -4.98
N PRO A 205 3.88 27.22 -6.32
CA PRO A 205 4.84 27.86 -7.24
C PRO A 205 4.98 29.37 -7.03
N GLU A 206 3.89 30.05 -6.68
CA GLU A 206 3.84 31.50 -6.46
C GLU A 206 4.86 31.98 -5.42
N TYR A 207 5.19 31.12 -4.45
CA TYR A 207 6.13 31.44 -3.39
C TYR A 207 7.58 31.61 -3.86
N VAL A 208 7.92 31.14 -5.06
CA VAL A 208 9.28 31.17 -5.61
C VAL A 208 9.35 31.78 -7.01
N VAL A 209 8.33 32.52 -7.45
CA VAL A 209 8.32 33.12 -8.81
C VAL A 209 9.47 34.13 -8.96
N ASP A 210 9.67 35.01 -7.97
CA ASP A 210 10.69 36.07 -8.01
C ASP A 210 11.98 35.66 -7.30
N ASN A 211 12.53 34.50 -7.65
CA ASN A 211 13.68 33.93 -6.95
C ASN A 211 15.05 34.42 -7.43
N GLY A 212 15.12 35.19 -8.52
CA GLY A 212 16.37 35.69 -9.11
C GLY A 212 17.12 34.71 -10.01
N SER A 213 16.56 33.52 -10.29
CA SER A 213 17.10 32.53 -11.24
C SER A 213 16.15 32.23 -12.39
N PRO A 214 16.65 31.73 -13.53
CA PRO A 214 15.81 31.26 -14.64
C PRO A 214 15.16 29.89 -14.36
N TRP A 215 15.42 29.27 -13.21
CA TRP A 215 14.96 27.92 -12.92
C TRP A 215 13.49 27.91 -12.55
N ARG A 216 12.71 27.15 -13.33
CA ARG A 216 11.26 27.03 -13.16
C ARG A 216 10.91 26.05 -12.05
N TRP A 217 9.79 26.29 -11.38
CA TRP A 217 9.14 25.29 -10.55
C TRP A 217 8.80 24.03 -11.38
N PRO A 218 9.03 22.80 -10.89
CA PRO A 218 9.51 22.45 -9.55
C PRO A 218 11.03 22.23 -9.47
N LEU A 219 11.85 22.56 -10.47
CA LEU A 219 13.30 22.31 -10.41
C LEU A 219 13.98 23.14 -9.30
N TYR A 220 13.64 24.43 -9.20
CA TYR A 220 14.01 25.24 -8.05
C TYR A 220 12.87 25.30 -7.03
N PRO A 221 13.14 25.12 -5.72
CA PRO A 221 14.41 24.75 -5.09
C PRO A 221 14.60 23.23 -4.88
N TRP A 222 13.72 22.38 -5.43
CA TRP A 222 13.66 20.96 -5.07
C TRP A 222 14.89 20.14 -5.45
N VAL A 223 15.66 20.52 -6.47
CA VAL A 223 16.92 19.81 -6.82
C VAL A 223 17.92 19.87 -5.66
N LEU A 224 18.00 21.00 -4.94
CA LEU A 224 18.84 21.13 -3.74
C LEU A 224 18.41 20.13 -2.66
N PHE A 225 17.11 20.07 -2.36
CA PHE A 225 16.59 19.14 -1.36
C PHE A 225 16.66 17.68 -1.79
N GLY A 226 16.58 17.39 -3.09
CA GLY A 226 16.84 16.07 -3.64
C GLY A 226 18.29 15.63 -3.41
N LEU A 227 19.26 16.51 -3.65
CA LEU A 227 20.67 16.25 -3.35
C LEU A 227 20.87 16.02 -1.84
N LEU A 228 20.31 16.89 -0.99
CA LEU A 228 20.40 16.74 0.46
C LEU A 228 19.75 15.44 0.94
N ALA A 229 18.65 15.01 0.33
CA ALA A 229 17.98 13.75 0.68
C ALA A 229 18.86 12.53 0.34
N MET A 230 19.49 12.53 -0.83
CA MET A 230 20.48 11.51 -1.19
C MET A 230 21.65 11.52 -0.20
N ALA A 231 22.08 12.71 0.22
CA ALA A 231 23.16 12.87 1.17
C ALA A 231 22.79 12.39 2.58
N VAL A 232 21.54 12.54 3.02
CA VAL A 232 21.05 11.92 4.27
C VAL A 232 21.19 10.40 4.20
N CYS A 233 20.80 9.77 3.08
CA CYS A 233 20.94 8.33 2.91
C CYS A 233 22.41 7.88 3.00
N ALA A 234 23.31 8.55 2.29
CA ALA A 234 24.74 8.26 2.34
C ALA A 234 25.32 8.52 3.73
N ARG A 235 24.96 9.64 4.36
CA ARG A 235 25.45 10.01 5.70
C ARG A 235 25.01 9.01 6.75
N ALA A 236 23.77 8.52 6.69
CA ALA A 236 23.27 7.50 7.62
C ALA A 236 24.13 6.23 7.58
N SER A 237 24.51 5.75 6.38
CA SER A 237 25.42 4.62 6.25
C SER A 237 26.84 4.96 6.73
N TYR A 238 27.36 6.14 6.37
CA TYR A 238 28.71 6.55 6.79
C TYR A 238 28.82 6.72 8.31
N LEU A 239 27.82 7.25 9.01
CA LEU A 239 27.84 7.35 10.47
C LEU A 239 27.94 5.98 11.13
N CYS A 240 27.25 4.97 10.59
CA CYS A 240 27.36 3.60 11.10
C CYS A 240 28.76 3.02 10.84
N VAL A 241 29.37 3.32 9.69
CA VAL A 241 30.74 2.87 9.38
C VAL A 241 31.80 3.60 10.20
N SER A 242 31.61 4.91 10.43
CA SER A 242 32.57 5.78 11.11
C SER A 242 32.55 5.68 12.63
N PHE A 243 31.43 5.28 13.26
CA PHE A 243 31.31 5.28 14.74
C PHE A 243 31.06 3.91 15.36
N HIS A 244 30.76 2.87 14.57
CA HIS A 244 30.58 1.51 15.07
C HIS A 244 31.77 0.63 14.65
N PHE A 245 32.88 0.72 15.39
CA PHE A 245 34.08 -0.09 15.18
C PHE A 245 34.00 -1.39 15.98
N VAL A 246 33.56 -2.48 15.34
CA VAL A 246 33.86 -3.83 15.83
C VAL A 246 35.18 -4.24 15.18
N ASP A 247 36.12 -4.71 15.98
CA ASP A 247 37.50 -5.08 15.66
C ASP A 247 37.75 -5.44 14.17
N ARG A 248 38.55 -4.63 13.46
CA ARG A 248 39.01 -4.90 12.08
C ARG A 248 40.15 -5.91 12.05
N THR A 249 40.13 -6.90 12.94
CA THR A 249 41.11 -7.97 12.93
C THR A 249 40.63 -9.06 11.96
N ILE A 250 41.28 -9.07 10.79
CA ILE A 250 41.34 -10.18 9.82
C ILE A 250 40.14 -10.27 8.82
N HIS A 251 40.40 -9.77 7.60
CA HIS A 251 39.80 -10.12 6.31
C HIS A 251 38.28 -10.00 6.01
N GLU A 252 37.40 -9.57 6.92
CA GLU A 252 35.97 -9.39 6.60
C GLU A 252 35.51 -7.91 6.65
N ALA A 253 35.38 -7.29 5.48
CA ALA A 253 35.19 -5.85 5.30
C ALA A 253 33.76 -5.30 5.51
N THR A 254 32.87 -5.92 6.29
CA THR A 254 31.43 -5.53 6.28
C THR A 254 30.65 -5.60 7.61
N ASN A 255 31.31 -5.50 8.77
CA ASN A 255 30.63 -5.57 10.07
C ASN A 255 30.04 -4.19 10.48
N SER A 256 29.00 -3.74 9.78
CA SER A 256 28.24 -2.54 10.14
C SER A 256 26.79 -2.89 10.48
N ILE A 257 26.25 -2.28 11.53
CA ILE A 257 24.84 -2.41 11.91
C ILE A 257 23.87 -1.82 10.87
N PHE A 258 24.37 -1.05 9.90
CA PHE A 258 23.53 -0.37 8.93
C PHE A 258 22.72 -1.36 8.09
N ALA A 259 21.42 -1.14 8.04
CA ALA A 259 20.54 -1.83 7.12
C ALA A 259 19.61 -0.85 6.40
N PRO A 260 19.12 -1.19 5.20
CA PRO A 260 18.27 -0.30 4.41
C PRO A 260 17.03 0.20 5.16
N TYR A 261 16.48 -0.61 6.08
CA TYR A 261 15.32 -0.21 6.87
C TYR A 261 15.56 0.98 7.80
N PHE A 262 16.81 1.34 8.10
CA PHE A 262 17.13 2.54 8.89
C PHE A 262 16.63 3.82 8.19
N LEU A 263 16.52 3.79 6.86
CA LEU A 263 16.06 4.92 6.06
C LEU A 263 14.54 5.05 6.00
N ILE A 264 13.78 4.06 6.47
CA ILE A 264 12.31 4.03 6.32
C ILE A 264 11.62 5.24 6.97
N PRO A 265 11.96 5.67 8.21
CA PRO A 265 11.36 6.87 8.81
C PRO A 265 11.60 8.13 7.96
N PHE A 266 12.82 8.27 7.42
CA PHE A 266 13.18 9.37 6.54
C PHE A 266 12.39 9.33 5.22
N LEU A 267 12.32 8.16 4.59
CA LEU A 267 11.65 7.99 3.30
C LEU A 267 10.13 8.15 3.43
N PHE A 268 9.52 7.79 4.55
CA PHE A 268 8.11 8.12 4.82
C PHE A 268 7.89 9.62 4.96
N ALA A 269 8.80 10.34 5.62
CA ALA A 269 8.73 11.81 5.69
C ALA A 269 8.82 12.43 4.30
N LEU A 270 9.75 11.98 3.45
CA LEU A 270 9.81 12.39 2.05
C LEU A 270 8.53 12.04 1.29
N ASN A 271 7.98 10.84 1.49
CA ASN A 271 6.75 10.42 0.84
C ASN A 271 5.55 11.31 1.25
N LEU A 272 5.52 11.78 2.51
CA LEU A 272 4.53 12.75 2.98
C LEU A 272 4.68 14.10 2.27
N LEU A 273 5.92 14.55 2.01
CA LEU A 273 6.16 15.75 1.20
C LEU A 273 5.67 15.57 -0.25
N VAL A 274 5.95 14.42 -0.87
CA VAL A 274 5.47 14.10 -2.23
C VAL A 274 3.95 14.04 -2.27
N LEU A 275 3.31 13.45 -1.24
CA LEU A 275 1.86 13.41 -1.11
C LEU A 275 1.27 14.83 -1.01
N GLU A 276 1.77 15.66 -0.10
CA GLU A 276 1.30 17.05 0.06
C GLU A 276 1.54 17.86 -1.22
N ALA A 277 2.67 17.66 -1.90
CA ALA A 277 2.93 18.31 -3.20
C ALA A 277 1.92 17.85 -4.27
N GLY A 278 1.58 16.56 -4.31
CA GLY A 278 0.55 16.03 -5.20
C GLY A 278 -0.85 16.58 -4.92
N ILE A 279 -1.19 16.78 -3.64
CA ILE A 279 -2.46 17.38 -3.21
C ILE A 279 -2.53 18.85 -3.67
N VAL A 280 -1.50 19.64 -3.36
CA VAL A 280 -1.45 21.08 -3.70
C VAL A 280 -1.44 21.29 -5.21
N ALA A 281 -0.63 20.52 -5.95
CA ALA A 281 -0.57 20.59 -7.41
C ALA A 281 -1.77 19.94 -8.11
N ARG A 282 -2.67 19.28 -7.38
CA ARG A 282 -3.79 18.47 -7.90
C ARG A 282 -3.35 17.48 -8.99
N ASN A 283 -2.12 16.96 -8.89
CA ASN A 283 -1.54 16.10 -9.90
C ASN A 283 -1.77 14.62 -9.55
N ARG A 284 -2.64 13.95 -10.33
CA ARG A 284 -2.99 12.54 -10.12
C ARG A 284 -1.81 11.58 -10.25
N VAL A 285 -0.82 11.90 -11.09
CA VAL A 285 0.37 11.05 -11.25
C VAL A 285 1.20 11.09 -9.98
N VAL A 286 1.46 12.29 -9.44
CA VAL A 286 2.23 12.48 -8.19
C VAL A 286 1.52 11.83 -7.00
N LEU A 287 0.19 11.95 -6.92
CA LEU A 287 -0.59 11.27 -5.89
C LEU A 287 -0.48 9.75 -6.00
N ARG A 288 -0.62 9.19 -7.21
CA ARG A 288 -0.45 7.74 -7.43
C ARG A 288 0.95 7.27 -7.09
N THR A 289 1.99 8.02 -7.47
CA THR A 289 3.36 7.67 -7.09
C THR A 289 3.53 7.68 -5.58
N ALA A 290 3.02 8.71 -4.88
CA ALA A 290 3.09 8.77 -3.41
C ALA A 290 2.37 7.60 -2.73
N LEU A 291 1.25 7.14 -3.32
CA LEU A 291 0.53 5.96 -2.84
C LEU A 291 1.23 4.64 -3.18
N LEU A 292 2.17 4.59 -4.12
CA LEU A 292 2.94 3.38 -4.43
C LEU A 292 4.25 3.28 -3.64
N VAL A 293 4.82 4.42 -3.20
CA VAL A 293 6.09 4.44 -2.44
C VAL A 293 6.07 3.52 -1.21
N PRO A 294 5.00 3.43 -0.38
CA PRO A 294 5.01 2.54 0.79
C PRO A 294 5.24 1.07 0.43
N LEU A 295 4.85 0.62 -0.77
CA LEU A 295 5.16 -0.73 -1.24
C LEU A 295 6.66 -0.93 -1.48
N GLY A 296 7.33 0.09 -2.04
CA GLY A 296 8.79 0.11 -2.17
C GLY A 296 9.50 0.11 -0.81
N LEU A 297 8.92 0.81 0.19
CA LEU A 297 9.45 0.81 1.56
C LEU A 297 9.29 -0.54 2.26
N LEU A 298 8.19 -1.26 2.00
CA LEU A 298 8.05 -2.65 2.45
C LEU A 298 9.12 -3.55 1.82
N GLY A 299 9.40 -3.38 0.53
CA GLY A 299 10.53 -4.07 -0.12
C GLY A 299 11.86 -3.74 0.55
N LEU A 300 12.10 -2.47 0.87
CA LEU A 300 13.30 -2.03 1.59
C LEU A 300 13.41 -2.62 3.00
N ALA A 301 12.28 -2.86 3.67
CA ALA A 301 12.23 -3.47 5.00
C ALA A 301 12.63 -4.95 4.99
N VAL A 302 12.36 -5.65 3.89
CA VAL A 302 12.75 -7.07 3.68
C VAL A 302 14.22 -7.18 3.23
N LEU A 303 14.75 -6.15 2.55
CA LEU A 303 16.10 -6.17 2.01
C LEU A 303 17.17 -5.90 3.08
N GLY A 304 18.29 -6.60 2.96
CA GLY A 304 19.50 -6.32 3.74
C GLY A 304 19.63 -7.08 5.05
N HIS A 305 18.73 -8.04 5.32
CA HIS A 305 18.93 -9.03 6.38
C HIS A 305 20.16 -9.89 6.08
N ARG A 306 21.11 -9.94 7.02
CA ARG A 306 22.39 -10.63 6.88
C ARG A 306 22.60 -11.58 8.07
N PRO A 307 23.35 -12.68 7.89
CA PRO A 307 23.67 -13.62 8.98
C PRO A 307 24.77 -13.09 9.93
N ASP A 308 25.27 -11.88 9.70
CA ASP A 308 26.32 -11.26 10.51
C ASP A 308 25.89 -11.11 11.99
N PRO A 309 26.71 -11.56 12.96
CA PRO A 309 26.34 -11.55 14.38
C PRO A 309 26.16 -10.15 14.96
N VAL A 310 26.92 -9.17 14.46
CA VAL A 310 26.83 -7.77 14.91
C VAL A 310 25.47 -7.18 14.51
N TYR A 311 25.08 -7.38 13.26
CA TYR A 311 23.79 -7.00 12.73
C TYR A 311 22.62 -7.72 13.43
N GLN A 312 22.72 -9.04 13.63
CA GLN A 312 21.66 -9.81 14.28
C GLN A 312 21.42 -9.36 15.72
N ARG A 313 22.49 -9.14 16.49
CA ARG A 313 22.40 -8.62 17.86
C ARG A 313 21.69 -7.26 17.89
N PHE A 314 22.01 -6.37 16.95
CA PHE A 314 21.32 -5.10 16.86
C PHE A 314 19.84 -5.25 16.45
N LEU A 315 19.54 -6.15 15.51
CA LEU A 315 18.17 -6.42 15.10
C LEU A 315 17.31 -6.93 16.26
N GLU A 316 17.86 -7.77 17.14
CA GLU A 316 17.19 -8.19 18.37
C GLU A 316 16.92 -7.02 19.32
N ILE A 317 17.90 -6.14 19.54
CA ILE A 317 17.73 -4.92 20.34
C ILE A 317 16.62 -4.04 19.73
N PHE A 318 16.62 -3.88 18.41
CA PHE A 318 15.61 -3.11 17.68
C PHE A 318 14.21 -3.70 17.86
N MET A 319 14.06 -5.02 17.65
CA MET A 319 12.79 -5.72 17.77
C MET A 319 12.25 -5.70 19.20
N ASN A 320 13.11 -5.89 20.19
CA ASN A 320 12.73 -5.83 21.60
C ASN A 320 12.39 -4.40 22.04
N GLY A 321 13.10 -3.39 21.53
CA GLY A 321 12.88 -1.99 21.87
C GLY A 321 11.60 -1.40 21.28
N LEU A 322 11.25 -1.75 20.03
CA LEU A 322 10.05 -1.23 19.35
C LEU A 322 8.88 -2.21 19.33
N GLY A 323 9.06 -3.44 19.84
CA GLY A 323 8.03 -4.46 19.91
C GLY A 323 7.64 -5.05 18.54
N GLY A 324 8.50 -4.95 17.53
CA GLY A 324 8.19 -5.46 16.20
C GLY A 324 9.36 -5.44 15.20
N SER A 325 9.25 -6.28 14.18
CA SER A 325 10.21 -6.36 13.08
C SER A 325 10.15 -5.11 12.20
N PRO A 326 11.24 -4.80 11.46
CA PRO A 326 11.24 -3.69 10.51
C PRO A 326 10.07 -3.75 9.52
N LEU A 327 9.75 -4.93 9.00
CA LEU A 327 8.63 -5.14 8.07
C LEU A 327 7.26 -4.84 8.73
N PHE A 328 7.05 -5.32 9.96
CA PHE A 328 5.81 -5.07 10.70
C PHE A 328 5.61 -3.57 10.98
N LEU A 329 6.65 -2.89 11.51
CA LEU A 329 6.60 -1.46 11.80
C LEU A 329 6.41 -0.62 10.54
N THR A 330 7.01 -1.02 9.42
CA THR A 330 6.82 -0.38 8.11
C THR A 330 5.38 -0.54 7.62
N THR A 331 4.76 -1.69 7.87
CA THR A 331 3.35 -1.93 7.52
C THR A 331 2.41 -1.06 8.36
N ILE A 332 2.69 -0.89 9.66
CA ILE A 332 1.96 0.05 10.53
C ILE A 332 2.14 1.50 10.05
N ALA A 333 3.38 1.90 9.71
CA ALA A 333 3.65 3.23 9.17
C ALA A 333 2.93 3.47 7.83
N ALA A 334 2.87 2.46 6.96
CA ALA A 334 2.09 2.50 5.72
C ALA A 334 0.59 2.66 5.99
N LEU A 335 0.05 1.91 6.96
CA LEU A 335 -1.34 2.03 7.40
C LEU A 335 -1.64 3.45 7.88
N ALA A 336 -0.78 4.04 8.72
CA ALA A 336 -0.92 5.42 9.19
C ALA A 336 -0.84 6.43 8.05
N PHE A 337 0.11 6.25 7.12
CA PHE A 337 0.26 7.09 5.93
C PHE A 337 -0.99 7.07 5.04
N TYR A 338 -1.51 5.88 4.71
CA TYR A 338 -2.74 5.76 3.92
C TYR A 338 -3.96 6.27 4.69
N GLY A 339 -4.01 6.09 6.01
CA GLY A 339 -5.04 6.67 6.87
C GLY A 339 -5.04 8.19 6.80
N PHE A 340 -3.86 8.82 6.90
CA PHE A 340 -3.69 10.25 6.72
C PHE A 340 -4.11 10.71 5.31
N ALA A 341 -3.68 10.00 4.26
CA ALA A 341 -4.09 10.28 2.89
C ALA A 341 -5.62 10.16 2.69
N ALA A 342 -6.26 9.20 3.36
CA ALA A 342 -7.70 9.00 3.32
C ALA A 342 -8.46 10.13 4.04
N VAL A 343 -7.96 10.63 5.17
CA VAL A 343 -8.51 11.83 5.86
C VAL A 343 -8.41 13.05 4.96
N ARG A 344 -7.35 13.16 4.15
CA ARG A 344 -7.17 14.22 3.13
C ARG A 344 -7.96 13.96 1.85
N ALA A 345 -8.86 12.97 1.85
CA ALA A 345 -9.72 12.58 0.73
C ALA A 345 -8.97 12.22 -0.56
N VAL A 346 -7.74 11.70 -0.46
CA VAL A 346 -6.95 11.28 -1.62
C VAL A 346 -7.58 10.03 -2.26
N PRO A 347 -7.82 10.02 -3.59
CA PRO A 347 -8.38 8.85 -4.27
C PRO A 347 -7.50 7.61 -4.07
N MET A 348 -8.12 6.44 -3.89
CA MET A 348 -7.45 5.14 -3.64
C MET A 348 -6.75 5.00 -2.27
N ALA A 349 -6.70 6.02 -1.42
CA ALA A 349 -6.08 5.90 -0.10
C ALA A 349 -6.75 4.82 0.78
N TYR A 350 -8.09 4.69 0.71
CA TYR A 350 -8.83 3.62 1.39
C TYR A 350 -8.40 2.22 0.95
N SER A 351 -8.09 2.04 -0.33
CA SER A 351 -7.56 0.76 -0.83
C SER A 351 -6.16 0.49 -0.28
N GLY A 352 -5.35 1.54 -0.08
CA GLY A 352 -4.07 1.44 0.63
C GLY A 352 -4.24 1.03 2.09
N VAL A 353 -5.21 1.62 2.82
CA VAL A 353 -5.55 1.23 4.19
C VAL A 353 -5.95 -0.26 4.26
N ALA A 354 -6.87 -0.68 3.38
CA ALA A 354 -7.30 -2.07 3.31
C ALA A 354 -6.15 -3.02 2.96
N ALA A 355 -5.28 -2.64 2.01
CA ALA A 355 -4.10 -3.44 1.65
C ALA A 355 -3.08 -3.55 2.79
N SER A 356 -2.83 -2.47 3.53
CA SER A 356 -1.95 -2.51 4.72
C SER A 356 -2.54 -3.38 5.84
N LEU A 357 -3.85 -3.30 6.09
CA LEU A 357 -4.52 -4.21 7.03
C LEU A 357 -4.44 -5.66 6.55
N ALA A 358 -4.60 -5.91 5.25
CA ALA A 358 -4.49 -7.24 4.67
C ALA A 358 -3.07 -7.80 4.82
N ALA A 359 -2.05 -6.97 4.67
CA ALA A 359 -0.66 -7.35 4.93
C ALA A 359 -0.45 -7.72 6.41
N LEU A 360 -1.03 -6.96 7.35
CA LEU A 360 -0.98 -7.26 8.80
C LEU A 360 -1.69 -8.56 9.20
N VAL A 361 -2.49 -9.17 8.32
CA VAL A 361 -3.05 -10.51 8.56
C VAL A 361 -1.93 -11.55 8.67
N VAL A 362 -0.89 -11.44 7.85
CA VAL A 362 0.19 -12.43 7.76
C VAL A 362 1.55 -11.92 8.26
N ILE A 363 1.74 -10.60 8.31
CA ILE A 363 2.95 -9.96 8.84
C ILE A 363 2.77 -9.72 10.33
N GLY A 364 3.52 -10.47 11.15
CA GLY A 364 3.53 -10.30 12.59
C GLY A 364 4.79 -9.60 13.12
N PRO A 365 4.85 -9.31 14.44
CA PRO A 365 5.98 -8.62 15.08
C PRO A 365 7.34 -9.30 14.93
N THR A 366 7.39 -10.58 14.55
CA THR A 366 8.66 -11.32 14.36
C THR A 366 8.91 -11.73 12.91
N THR A 367 8.09 -11.27 11.97
CA THR A 367 8.23 -11.59 10.54
C THR A 367 9.29 -10.70 9.93
N LEU A 368 10.46 -11.26 9.60
CA LEU A 368 11.58 -10.54 8.98
C LEU A 368 11.46 -10.53 7.46
N ASP A 369 11.11 -11.68 6.86
CA ASP A 369 11.04 -11.87 5.43
C ASP A 369 9.73 -12.57 5.00
N LEU A 370 9.62 -12.86 3.70
CA LEU A 370 8.44 -13.51 3.12
C LEU A 370 8.36 -15.02 3.45
N HIS A 371 9.43 -15.63 3.97
CA HIS A 371 9.41 -17.03 4.40
C HIS A 371 8.88 -17.17 5.84
N GLY A 372 9.12 -16.17 6.69
CA GLY A 372 8.65 -16.11 8.08
C GLY A 372 7.22 -15.61 8.30
N LEU A 373 6.33 -15.76 7.31
CA LEU A 373 4.93 -15.33 7.43
C LEU A 373 4.22 -16.13 8.53
N LYS A 374 3.45 -15.43 9.37
CA LYS A 374 2.73 -16.04 10.50
C LYS A 374 1.38 -16.60 10.09
N THR A 375 0.80 -17.39 11.01
CA THR A 375 -0.60 -17.78 10.93
C THR A 375 -1.50 -16.53 10.86
N PRO A 376 -2.53 -16.54 9.98
CA PRO A 376 -3.41 -15.39 9.78
C PRO A 376 -4.03 -14.86 11.07
N ALA A 377 -3.83 -13.58 11.38
CA ALA A 377 -4.50 -12.90 12.48
C ALA A 377 -5.92 -12.48 12.10
N ALA A 378 -6.89 -12.67 13.01
CA ALA A 378 -8.29 -12.34 12.77
C ALA A 378 -8.60 -10.83 12.87
N TRP A 379 -7.91 -10.10 13.75
CA TRP A 379 -8.22 -8.70 14.02
C TRP A 379 -8.05 -7.75 12.81
N PRO A 380 -7.04 -7.88 11.93
CA PRO A 380 -6.93 -7.00 10.75
C PRO A 380 -8.05 -7.28 9.76
N LEU A 381 -8.51 -8.53 9.63
CA LEU A 381 -9.67 -8.88 8.80
C LEU A 381 -10.95 -8.23 9.32
N LEU A 382 -11.17 -8.21 10.64
CA LEU A 382 -12.29 -7.48 11.24
C LEU A 382 -12.21 -5.98 10.97
N ALA A 383 -11.01 -5.38 11.05
CA ALA A 383 -10.81 -3.98 10.73
C ALA A 383 -11.13 -3.67 9.25
N ILE A 384 -10.70 -4.53 8.31
CA ILE A 384 -11.07 -4.43 6.88
C ILE A 384 -12.58 -4.54 6.73
N ALA A 385 -13.20 -5.50 7.41
CA ALA A 385 -14.64 -5.72 7.34
C ALA A 385 -15.42 -4.49 7.79
N LEU A 386 -15.05 -3.88 8.92
CA LEU A 386 -15.69 -2.66 9.42
C LEU A 386 -15.49 -1.48 8.46
N LEU A 387 -14.27 -1.31 7.94
CA LEU A 387 -13.94 -0.24 6.99
C LEU A 387 -14.76 -0.37 5.69
N GLU A 388 -14.76 -1.56 5.08
CA GLU A 388 -15.49 -1.83 3.85
C GLU A 388 -17.01 -1.82 4.06
N ALA A 389 -17.53 -2.29 5.19
CA ALA A 389 -18.96 -2.19 5.52
C ALA A 389 -19.41 -0.73 5.65
N GLY A 390 -18.64 0.11 6.34
CA GLY A 390 -18.92 1.53 6.47
C GLY A 390 -18.91 2.26 5.11
N MET A 391 -17.97 1.90 4.22
CA MET A 391 -17.94 2.43 2.86
C MET A 391 -19.07 1.90 1.98
N ALA A 392 -19.39 0.61 2.08
CA ALA A 392 -20.50 -0.03 1.37
C ALA A 392 -21.83 0.65 1.71
N TYR A 393 -22.07 0.89 3.00
CA TYR A 393 -23.27 1.59 3.47
C TYR A 393 -23.35 3.02 2.93
N ARG A 394 -22.25 3.79 3.03
CA ARG A 394 -22.21 5.19 2.56
C ARG A 394 -22.33 5.32 1.03
N ARG A 395 -21.71 4.42 0.26
CA ARG A 395 -21.66 4.48 -1.20
C ARG A 395 -22.70 3.62 -1.90
N ARG A 396 -23.49 2.84 -1.15
CA ARG A 396 -24.47 1.86 -1.66
C ARG A 396 -23.85 0.89 -2.68
N ASP A 397 -22.64 0.41 -2.39
CA ASP A 397 -21.83 -0.45 -3.27
C ASP A 397 -21.75 -1.88 -2.70
N SER A 398 -22.38 -2.84 -3.36
CA SER A 398 -22.44 -4.22 -2.86
C SER A 398 -21.12 -4.98 -2.99
N TRP A 399 -20.20 -4.58 -3.87
CA TRP A 399 -18.88 -5.23 -3.97
C TRP A 399 -18.10 -5.06 -2.68
N ARG A 400 -18.16 -3.86 -2.10
CA ARG A 400 -17.56 -3.56 -0.80
C ARG A 400 -18.26 -4.29 0.32
N GLY A 401 -19.59 -4.40 0.25
CA GLY A 401 -20.38 -5.20 1.20
C GLY A 401 -20.00 -6.68 1.18
N LEU A 402 -19.78 -7.25 -0.01
CA LEU A 402 -19.34 -8.63 -0.19
C LEU A 402 -17.93 -8.84 0.37
N SER A 403 -16.99 -7.92 0.08
CA SER A 403 -15.65 -7.95 0.65
C SER A 403 -15.70 -7.90 2.18
N ALA A 404 -16.52 -7.01 2.74
CA ALA A 404 -16.68 -6.89 4.18
C ALA A 404 -17.22 -8.17 4.81
N ALA A 405 -18.26 -8.76 4.22
CA ALA A 405 -18.82 -10.02 4.69
C ALA A 405 -17.81 -11.18 4.61
N ALA A 406 -17.07 -11.30 3.51
CA ALA A 406 -16.05 -12.33 3.35
C ALA A 406 -14.94 -12.19 4.42
N CYS A 407 -14.48 -10.96 4.70
CA CYS A 407 -13.53 -10.70 5.76
C CYS A 407 -14.08 -11.06 7.15
N THR A 408 -15.34 -10.71 7.46
CA THR A 408 -15.99 -11.07 8.73
C THR A 408 -16.09 -12.59 8.90
N VAL A 409 -16.58 -13.29 7.88
CA VAL A 409 -16.72 -14.76 7.90
C VAL A 409 -15.36 -15.43 8.09
N THR A 410 -14.32 -14.94 7.38
CA THR A 410 -12.95 -15.46 7.51
C THR A 410 -12.37 -15.19 8.90
N ALA A 411 -12.61 -14.00 9.47
CA ALA A 411 -12.15 -13.68 10.81
C ALA A 411 -12.81 -14.56 11.88
N ILE A 412 -14.13 -14.78 11.80
CA ILE A 412 -14.85 -15.71 12.68
C ILE A 412 -14.30 -17.13 12.50
N ALA A 413 -14.07 -17.54 11.25
CA ALA A 413 -13.49 -18.84 10.94
C ALA A 413 -12.14 -19.03 11.66
N LEU A 414 -11.27 -18.02 11.69
CA LEU A 414 -9.93 -18.10 12.31
C LEU A 414 -9.95 -18.17 13.83
N VAL A 415 -10.99 -17.63 14.49
CA VAL A 415 -11.09 -17.61 15.97
C VAL A 415 -11.71 -18.90 16.52
N LEU A 416 -12.44 -19.67 15.69
CA LEU A 416 -13.07 -20.91 16.12
C LEU A 416 -12.02 -21.98 16.51
N PRO A 417 -12.19 -22.65 17.67
CA PRO A 417 -11.29 -23.72 18.11
C PRO A 417 -11.23 -24.87 17.09
N ASP A 418 -10.06 -25.51 16.96
CA ASP A 418 -9.82 -26.59 15.98
C ASP A 418 -10.53 -27.93 16.29
N GLY A 419 -11.38 -27.98 17.33
CA GLY A 419 -11.92 -29.22 17.90
C GLY A 419 -12.80 -30.07 16.97
N VAL A 420 -13.44 -29.49 15.94
CA VAL A 420 -14.22 -30.26 14.94
C VAL A 420 -14.23 -29.53 13.57
N PRO A 421 -13.42 -29.95 12.58
CA PRO A 421 -13.31 -29.26 11.28
C PRO A 421 -14.64 -29.20 10.52
N ILE A 422 -15.50 -30.22 10.68
CA ILE A 422 -16.82 -30.30 10.02
C ILE A 422 -17.78 -29.23 10.57
N ALA A 423 -17.82 -29.04 11.89
CA ALA A 423 -18.69 -28.04 12.51
C ALA A 423 -18.27 -26.61 12.13
N ARG A 424 -16.96 -26.35 12.04
CA ARG A 424 -16.40 -25.08 11.56
C ARG A 424 -16.80 -24.81 10.12
N ALA A 425 -16.68 -25.79 9.22
CA ALA A 425 -17.06 -25.65 7.82
C ALA A 425 -18.56 -25.34 7.67
N TYR A 426 -19.40 -26.03 8.45
CA TYR A 426 -20.84 -25.80 8.46
C TYR A 426 -21.20 -24.39 8.94
N LEU A 427 -20.62 -23.94 10.06
CA LEU A 427 -20.85 -22.59 10.58
C LEU A 427 -20.42 -21.51 9.58
N VAL A 428 -19.24 -21.66 8.97
CA VAL A 428 -18.73 -20.75 7.93
C VAL A 428 -19.66 -20.71 6.73
N PHE A 429 -20.15 -21.87 6.28
CA PHE A 429 -21.13 -21.95 5.19
C PHE A 429 -22.43 -21.21 5.53
N GLN A 430 -23.00 -21.41 6.72
CA GLN A 430 -24.23 -20.72 7.13
C GLN A 430 -24.02 -19.21 7.24
N LEU A 431 -22.89 -18.77 7.82
CA LEU A 431 -22.57 -17.33 7.89
C LEU A 431 -22.41 -16.70 6.50
N ALA A 432 -21.77 -17.42 5.56
CA ALA A 432 -21.65 -16.99 4.18
C ALA A 432 -23.01 -16.89 3.49
N LEU A 433 -23.91 -17.86 3.71
CA LEU A 433 -25.26 -17.85 3.17
C LEU A 433 -26.08 -16.66 3.72
N VAL A 434 -26.04 -16.44 5.02
CA VAL A 434 -26.69 -15.29 5.67
C VAL A 434 -26.16 -13.98 5.10
N ALA A 435 -24.84 -13.86 4.89
CA ALA A 435 -24.24 -12.68 4.29
C ALA A 435 -24.72 -12.45 2.84
N ILE A 436 -24.76 -13.49 2.01
CA ILE A 436 -25.25 -13.40 0.62
C ILE A 436 -26.70 -12.89 0.59
N LEU A 437 -27.57 -13.44 1.45
CA LEU A 437 -28.96 -13.02 1.55
C LEU A 437 -29.08 -11.59 2.08
N ALA A 438 -28.35 -11.23 3.15
CA ALA A 438 -28.37 -9.87 3.70
C ALA A 438 -27.94 -8.83 2.65
N LEU A 439 -26.85 -9.09 1.93
CA LEU A 439 -26.36 -8.20 0.87
C LEU A 439 -27.37 -8.07 -0.28
N GLY A 440 -27.97 -9.19 -0.70
CA GLY A 440 -29.03 -9.20 -1.71
C GLY A 440 -30.27 -8.40 -1.32
N ALA A 441 -30.56 -8.26 -0.02
CA ALA A 441 -31.71 -7.50 0.47
C ALA A 441 -31.38 -6.00 0.68
N ILE A 442 -30.18 -5.68 1.16
CA ILE A 442 -29.77 -4.31 1.51
C ILE A 442 -29.44 -3.48 0.27
N PHE A 443 -28.89 -4.11 -0.78
CA PHE A 443 -28.43 -3.44 -1.99
C PHE A 443 -29.30 -3.82 -3.20
N SER A 444 -29.39 -2.90 -4.18
CA SER A 444 -30.22 -3.06 -5.37
C SER A 444 -29.43 -3.06 -6.69
N ASP A 445 -28.11 -3.18 -6.62
CA ASP A 445 -27.23 -3.15 -7.79
C ASP A 445 -27.17 -4.52 -8.53
N ALA A 446 -26.41 -4.56 -9.62
CA ALA A 446 -26.33 -5.76 -10.47
C ALA A 446 -25.72 -6.96 -9.75
N LEU A 447 -24.74 -6.74 -8.87
CA LEU A 447 -24.14 -7.81 -8.08
C LEU A 447 -25.11 -8.32 -7.02
N ALA A 448 -25.83 -7.44 -6.31
CA ALA A 448 -26.86 -7.85 -5.35
C ALA A 448 -27.93 -8.74 -6.01
N ARG A 449 -28.37 -8.40 -7.23
CA ARG A 449 -29.30 -9.26 -7.99
C ARG A 449 -28.70 -10.63 -8.33
N ARG A 450 -27.41 -10.71 -8.67
CA ARG A 450 -26.72 -12.00 -8.86
C ARG A 450 -26.59 -12.77 -7.56
N LEU A 451 -26.27 -12.09 -6.45
CA LEU A 451 -26.21 -12.69 -5.12
C LEU A 451 -27.56 -13.25 -4.68
N GLN A 452 -28.68 -12.59 -5.01
CA GLN A 452 -30.02 -13.15 -4.78
C GLN A 452 -30.24 -14.46 -5.56
N GLN A 453 -29.83 -14.53 -6.83
CA GLN A 453 -29.95 -15.75 -7.64
C GLN A 453 -29.08 -16.89 -7.07
N VAL A 454 -27.83 -16.58 -6.73
CA VAL A 454 -26.91 -17.53 -6.09
C VAL A 454 -27.46 -17.97 -4.74
N GLY A 455 -27.96 -17.05 -3.91
CA GLY A 455 -28.55 -17.34 -2.61
C GLY A 455 -29.77 -18.27 -2.69
N ALA A 456 -30.66 -18.05 -3.66
CA ALA A 456 -31.79 -18.95 -3.91
C ALA A 456 -31.32 -20.35 -4.31
N GLY A 457 -30.31 -20.45 -5.20
CA GLY A 457 -29.72 -21.71 -5.61
C GLY A 457 -29.03 -22.44 -4.44
N VAL A 458 -28.24 -21.74 -3.63
CA VAL A 458 -27.54 -22.31 -2.48
C VAL A 458 -28.51 -22.77 -1.40
N LEU A 459 -29.57 -22.00 -1.09
CA LEU A 459 -30.63 -22.44 -0.16
C LEU A 459 -31.33 -23.72 -0.65
N PHE A 460 -31.66 -23.78 -1.94
CA PHE A 460 -32.28 -24.97 -2.53
C PHE A 460 -31.34 -26.18 -2.43
N LEU A 461 -30.07 -26.02 -2.83
CA LEU A 461 -29.08 -27.09 -2.77
C LEU A 461 -28.77 -27.53 -1.35
N SER A 462 -28.73 -26.62 -0.37
CA SER A 462 -28.51 -26.98 1.04
C SER A 462 -29.68 -27.77 1.61
N GLY A 463 -30.91 -27.37 1.29
CA GLY A 463 -32.10 -28.14 1.66
C GLY A 463 -32.13 -29.52 0.99
N LEU A 464 -31.82 -29.58 -0.31
CA LEU A 464 -31.78 -30.83 -1.06
C LEU A 464 -30.69 -31.78 -0.52
N ALA A 465 -29.52 -31.25 -0.15
CA ALA A 465 -28.44 -32.02 0.45
C ALA A 465 -28.86 -32.67 1.78
N VAL A 466 -29.69 -32.00 2.60
CA VAL A 466 -30.25 -32.58 3.83
C VAL A 466 -31.30 -33.65 3.53
N ILE A 467 -32.09 -33.48 2.46
CA ILE A 467 -33.09 -34.47 2.03
C ILE A 467 -32.43 -35.75 1.49
N LEU A 468 -31.37 -35.60 0.69
CA LEU A 468 -30.69 -36.70 -0.01
C LEU A 468 -29.52 -37.31 0.80
N GLY A 469 -28.93 -36.57 1.72
CA GLY A 469 -27.66 -36.90 2.35
C GLY A 469 -27.72 -37.94 3.46
N ASP A 470 -26.61 -38.65 3.62
CA ASP A 470 -26.31 -39.52 4.76
C ASP A 470 -25.97 -38.64 5.99
N SER A 471 -26.56 -38.94 7.16
CA SER A 471 -26.41 -38.17 8.41
C SER A 471 -24.95 -38.03 8.88
N ARG A 472 -24.07 -38.89 8.33
CA ARG A 472 -22.62 -38.89 8.52
C ARG A 472 -21.93 -37.60 8.05
N LEU A 473 -22.49 -36.88 7.07
CA LEU A 473 -21.92 -35.62 6.59
C LEU A 473 -22.06 -34.46 7.59
N PHE A 474 -22.94 -34.59 8.59
CA PHE A 474 -23.29 -33.50 9.50
C PHE A 474 -22.84 -33.74 10.95
N ALA A 475 -21.84 -34.59 11.17
CA ALA A 475 -21.34 -34.94 12.51
C ALA A 475 -22.45 -35.51 13.43
N ASN A 476 -23.37 -36.31 12.86
CA ASN A 476 -24.50 -36.93 13.57
C ASN A 476 -25.34 -35.93 14.38
N PRO A 477 -25.97 -34.94 13.73
CA PRO A 477 -26.83 -34.01 14.43
C PRO A 477 -28.05 -34.77 14.98
N PRO A 478 -28.65 -34.31 16.09
CA PRO A 478 -29.85 -34.94 16.61
C PRO A 478 -30.98 -34.87 15.57
N GLN A 479 -31.73 -35.97 15.43
CA GLN A 479 -32.72 -36.15 14.34
C GLN A 479 -33.75 -35.03 14.25
N TRP A 480 -34.21 -34.51 15.40
CA TRP A 480 -35.17 -33.40 15.44
C TRP A 480 -34.67 -32.14 14.70
N LEU A 481 -33.35 -31.91 14.66
CA LEU A 481 -32.78 -30.77 13.96
C LEU A 481 -32.90 -30.96 12.44
N LEU A 482 -32.70 -32.17 11.94
CA LEU A 482 -32.85 -32.51 10.52
C LEU A 482 -34.31 -32.39 10.07
N ASP A 483 -35.26 -32.82 10.92
CA ASP A 483 -36.70 -32.75 10.64
C ASP A 483 -37.20 -31.30 10.56
N VAL A 484 -36.64 -30.40 11.39
CA VAL A 484 -37.01 -28.97 11.42
C VAL A 484 -36.24 -28.16 10.37
N TYR A 485 -35.06 -28.59 9.94
CA TYR A 485 -34.18 -27.81 9.06
C TYR A 485 -34.84 -27.47 7.72
N VAL A 486 -35.44 -28.45 7.04
CA VAL A 486 -36.02 -28.22 5.71
C VAL A 486 -37.24 -27.29 5.77
N PRO A 487 -38.23 -27.49 6.67
CA PRO A 487 -39.30 -26.52 6.88
C PRO A 487 -38.80 -25.12 7.20
N LEU A 488 -37.75 -25.00 8.01
CA LEU A 488 -37.14 -23.72 8.35
C LEU A 488 -36.52 -23.03 7.12
N VAL A 489 -35.77 -23.77 6.28
CA VAL A 489 -35.20 -23.24 5.03
C VAL A 489 -36.30 -22.80 4.07
N VAL A 490 -37.39 -23.56 3.94
CA VAL A 490 -38.56 -23.18 3.13
C VAL A 490 -39.19 -21.88 3.67
N ALA A 491 -39.40 -21.78 4.98
CA ALA A 491 -39.95 -20.58 5.62
C ALA A 491 -39.05 -19.35 5.40
N ILE A 492 -37.73 -19.50 5.55
CA ILE A 492 -36.75 -18.44 5.28
C ILE A 492 -36.80 -18.02 3.82
N ALA A 493 -36.83 -18.98 2.88
CA ALA A 493 -36.90 -18.68 1.44
C ALA A 493 -38.18 -17.92 1.07
N ILE A 494 -39.34 -18.32 1.61
CA ILE A 494 -40.62 -17.62 1.39
C ILE A 494 -40.57 -16.21 1.97
N GLY A 495 -40.15 -16.08 3.24
CA GLY A 495 -40.05 -14.79 3.92
C GLY A 495 -39.10 -13.83 3.18
N TYR A 496 -37.94 -14.32 2.75
CA TYR A 496 -36.97 -13.56 1.97
C TYR A 496 -37.49 -13.20 0.57
N GLY A 497 -38.22 -14.12 -0.08
CA GLY A 497 -38.88 -13.87 -1.36
C GLY A 497 -39.89 -12.71 -1.28
N PHE A 498 -40.63 -12.60 -0.17
CA PHE A 498 -41.53 -11.47 0.07
C PHE A 498 -40.80 -10.15 0.31
N THR A 499 -39.73 -10.14 1.13
CA THR A 499 -39.01 -8.89 1.46
C THR A 499 -38.29 -8.30 0.25
N VAL A 500 -37.74 -9.15 -0.61
CA VAL A 500 -36.96 -8.71 -1.80
C VAL A 500 -37.82 -8.64 -3.06
N GLY A 501 -39.00 -9.27 -3.07
CA GLY A 501 -39.90 -9.31 -4.23
C GLY A 501 -39.40 -10.21 -5.38
N ASN A 502 -38.49 -11.14 -5.12
CA ASN A 502 -37.87 -11.99 -6.15
C ASN A 502 -38.55 -13.37 -6.23
N ARG A 503 -39.14 -13.67 -7.40
CA ARG A 503 -39.89 -14.90 -7.67
C ARG A 503 -39.06 -16.18 -7.53
N LEU A 504 -37.75 -16.11 -7.70
CA LEU A 504 -36.87 -17.28 -7.64
C LEU A 504 -36.88 -17.98 -6.28
N PHE A 505 -37.01 -17.21 -5.19
CA PHE A 505 -37.07 -17.81 -3.86
C PHE A 505 -38.36 -18.58 -3.61
N PHE A 506 -39.48 -18.15 -4.19
CA PHE A 506 -40.73 -18.91 -4.13
C PHE A 506 -40.65 -20.21 -4.94
N VAL A 507 -40.01 -20.18 -6.11
CA VAL A 507 -39.78 -21.38 -6.93
C VAL A 507 -38.87 -22.37 -6.18
N ALA A 508 -37.77 -21.88 -5.60
CA ALA A 508 -36.86 -22.69 -4.78
C ALA A 508 -37.57 -23.30 -3.56
N ALA A 509 -38.37 -22.50 -2.84
CA ALA A 509 -39.14 -22.97 -1.69
C ALA A 509 -40.17 -24.04 -2.07
N ALA A 510 -40.92 -23.83 -3.16
CA ALA A 510 -41.91 -24.79 -3.64
C ALA A 510 -41.24 -26.10 -4.10
N ALA A 511 -40.15 -26.02 -4.86
CA ALA A 511 -39.40 -27.19 -5.30
C ALA A 511 -38.83 -27.98 -4.11
N LEU A 512 -38.30 -27.29 -3.10
CA LEU A 512 -37.77 -27.92 -1.90
C LEU A 512 -38.87 -28.57 -1.06
N LEU A 513 -40.02 -27.91 -0.90
CA LEU A 513 -41.18 -28.44 -0.19
C LEU A 513 -41.72 -29.71 -0.87
N VAL A 514 -41.86 -29.70 -2.19
CA VAL A 514 -42.30 -30.89 -2.97
C VAL A 514 -41.30 -32.04 -2.83
N SER A 515 -40.00 -31.75 -2.91
CA SER A 515 -38.94 -32.75 -2.72
C SER A 515 -38.99 -33.37 -1.33
N TRP A 516 -39.17 -32.55 -0.30
CA TRP A 516 -39.27 -32.99 1.09
C TRP A 516 -40.51 -33.85 1.33
N LEU A 517 -41.70 -33.41 0.87
CA LEU A 517 -42.95 -34.16 0.98
C LEU A 517 -42.89 -35.50 0.25
N THR A 518 -42.20 -35.56 -0.89
CA THR A 518 -42.01 -36.81 -1.65
C THR A 518 -41.16 -37.81 -0.86
N VAL A 519 -40.06 -37.36 -0.25
CA VAL A 519 -39.19 -38.24 0.55
C VAL A 519 -39.85 -38.66 1.87
N VAL A 520 -40.51 -37.73 2.57
CA VAL A 520 -41.28 -38.05 3.78
C VAL A 520 -42.41 -39.03 3.45
N GLY A 521 -43.18 -38.75 2.39
CA GLY A 521 -44.25 -39.64 1.91
C GLY A 521 -43.73 -41.03 1.52
N TRP A 522 -42.57 -41.11 0.86
CA TRP A 522 -41.93 -42.38 0.52
C TRP A 522 -41.45 -43.14 1.77
N ARG A 523 -40.84 -42.45 2.74
CA ARG A 523 -40.43 -43.07 4.02
C ARG A 523 -41.62 -43.55 4.83
N SER A 524 -42.68 -42.74 4.92
CA SER A 524 -43.93 -43.13 5.57
C SER A 524 -44.59 -44.30 4.85
N TYR A 525 -44.57 -44.33 3.51
CA TYR A 525 -45.05 -45.46 2.71
C TYR A 525 -44.27 -46.75 3.03
N LEU A 526 -42.94 -46.69 3.07
CA LEU A 526 -42.10 -47.84 3.42
C LEU A 526 -42.32 -48.34 4.85
N LEU A 527 -42.53 -47.43 5.82
CA LEU A 527 -42.89 -47.80 7.18
C LEU A 527 -44.29 -48.44 7.24
N LEU A 528 -45.28 -47.88 6.55
CA LEU A 528 -46.64 -48.43 6.50
C LEU A 528 -46.68 -49.80 5.80
N ARG A 529 -45.82 -49.99 4.78
CA ARG A 529 -45.63 -51.26 4.07
C ARG A 529 -45.15 -52.39 4.99
N GLN A 530 -44.47 -52.08 6.09
CA GLN A 530 -44.07 -53.09 7.09
C GLN A 530 -45.26 -53.60 7.91
N PHE A 531 -46.36 -52.84 8.00
CA PHE A 531 -47.53 -53.20 8.80
C PHE A 531 -48.72 -53.70 7.97
N ILE A 532 -48.78 -53.41 6.66
CA ILE A 532 -49.92 -53.76 5.80
C ILE A 532 -49.44 -54.52 4.57
N ALA A 533 -49.47 -55.85 4.62
CA ALA A 533 -49.18 -56.73 3.50
C ALA A 533 -50.31 -56.64 2.45
N GLY A 534 -50.12 -55.80 1.42
CA GLY A 534 -51.08 -55.63 0.31
C GLY A 534 -51.18 -54.23 -0.28
N LEU A 535 -50.50 -53.24 0.30
CA LEU A 535 -50.57 -51.83 -0.13
C LEU A 535 -50.22 -51.62 -1.62
N ASP A 536 -49.33 -52.44 -2.16
CA ASP A 536 -48.88 -52.39 -3.56
C ASP A 536 -50.06 -52.61 -4.55
N PHE A 537 -51.09 -53.40 -4.20
CA PHE A 537 -52.26 -53.65 -5.06
C PHE A 537 -53.29 -52.50 -5.06
N ILE A 538 -53.42 -51.78 -3.95
CA ILE A 538 -54.37 -50.66 -3.81
C ILE A 538 -53.86 -49.44 -4.61
N VAL A 539 -52.55 -49.20 -4.62
CA VAL A 539 -51.94 -48.10 -5.38
C VAL A 539 -52.05 -48.34 -6.89
N TRP A 540 -51.78 -49.56 -7.36
CA TRP A 540 -52.01 -49.91 -8.77
C TRP A 540 -53.48 -49.77 -9.16
N GLY A 541 -54.42 -50.16 -8.29
CA GLY A 541 -55.85 -49.99 -8.52
C GLY A 541 -56.27 -48.52 -8.72
N LEU A 542 -55.70 -47.60 -7.93
CA LEU A 542 -56.03 -46.18 -7.99
C LEU A 542 -55.42 -45.48 -9.22
N VAL A 543 -54.21 -45.90 -9.63
CA VAL A 543 -53.57 -45.42 -10.87
C VAL A 543 -54.36 -45.88 -12.10
N PHE A 544 -54.79 -47.14 -12.16
CA PHE A 544 -55.65 -47.63 -13.24
C PHE A 544 -57.00 -46.90 -13.28
N PHE A 545 -57.56 -46.53 -12.13
CA PHE A 545 -58.80 -45.76 -12.05
C PHE A 545 -58.66 -44.34 -12.64
N VAL A 546 -57.57 -43.62 -12.33
CA VAL A 546 -57.31 -42.28 -12.90
C VAL A 546 -57.02 -42.34 -14.40
N LEU A 547 -56.25 -43.35 -14.86
CA LEU A 547 -56.02 -43.59 -16.28
C LEU A 547 -57.33 -43.90 -17.03
N ALA A 548 -58.21 -44.71 -16.44
CA ALA A 548 -59.54 -44.98 -16.99
C ALA A 548 -60.41 -43.71 -17.07
N ALA A 549 -60.37 -42.86 -16.03
CA ALA A 549 -61.08 -41.58 -16.02
C ALA A 549 -60.58 -40.61 -17.11
N LEU A 550 -59.25 -40.50 -17.30
CA LEU A 550 -58.63 -39.67 -18.34
C LEU A 550 -58.93 -40.19 -19.76
N ILE A 551 -58.95 -41.52 -19.95
CA ILE A 551 -59.35 -42.15 -21.21
C ILE A 551 -60.84 -41.87 -21.50
N SER A 552 -61.72 -41.95 -20.49
CA SER A 552 -63.14 -41.60 -20.63
C SER A 552 -63.36 -40.13 -20.97
N LEU A 553 -62.62 -39.21 -20.36
CA LEU A 553 -62.64 -37.78 -20.71
C LEU A 553 -62.17 -37.52 -22.15
N LYS A 554 -61.13 -38.23 -22.61
CA LYS A 554 -60.65 -38.15 -24.00
C LYS A 554 -61.66 -38.72 -25.00
N LYS A 555 -62.43 -39.73 -24.61
CA LYS A 555 -63.51 -40.32 -25.43
C LYS A 555 -64.77 -39.45 -25.47
N ALA A 556 -65.11 -38.79 -24.36
CA ALA A 556 -66.19 -37.82 -24.27
C ALA A 556 -65.92 -36.55 -25.11
N GLY A 557 -64.66 -36.12 -25.21
CA GLY A 557 -64.26 -35.01 -26.10
C GLY A 557 -64.22 -35.35 -27.60
N ALA A 558 -64.16 -36.64 -27.98
CA ALA A 558 -64.14 -37.09 -29.38
C ALA A 558 -65.54 -37.34 -29.97
N ALA A 559 -66.57 -37.52 -29.12
CA ALA A 559 -67.96 -37.75 -29.55
C ALA A 559 -68.74 -36.46 -29.87
N SER A 560 -68.19 -35.27 -29.56
CA SER A 560 -68.86 -33.99 -29.74
C SER A 560 -68.58 -33.30 -31.10
N LYS A 561 -67.76 -33.90 -31.98
CA LYS A 561 -67.28 -33.25 -33.22
C LYS A 561 -67.62 -33.99 -34.53
N ARG A 562 -68.62 -34.88 -34.55
CA ARG A 562 -68.98 -35.66 -35.74
C ARG A 562 -70.48 -35.67 -36.13
N ASP A 563 -71.23 -34.63 -35.75
CA ASP A 563 -72.66 -34.52 -36.11
C ASP A 563 -73.13 -33.08 -36.47
N VAL A 564 -72.34 -32.33 -37.26
CA VAL A 564 -72.82 -31.12 -37.97
C VAL A 564 -72.24 -31.06 -39.39
N GLY A 565 -72.54 -32.07 -40.19
CA GLY A 565 -72.13 -32.07 -41.58
C GLY A 565 -72.68 -33.23 -42.40
N THR A 566 -74.02 -33.29 -42.55
CA THR A 566 -74.72 -33.87 -43.73
C THR A 566 -76.26 -33.81 -43.57
N ARG A 567 -76.85 -32.67 -43.92
CA ARG A 567 -78.23 -32.45 -44.44
C ARG A 567 -78.09 -31.16 -45.24
N THR A 568 -78.32 -31.04 -46.55
CA THR A 568 -79.12 -31.82 -47.49
C THR A 568 -78.70 -31.33 -48.88
N GLN A 569 -78.28 -32.24 -49.77
CA GLN A 569 -78.31 -32.02 -51.22
C GLN A 569 -79.07 -33.21 -51.82
N HIS A 570 -79.97 -32.87 -52.75
CA HIS A 570 -80.74 -33.73 -53.67
C HIS A 570 -82.02 -34.41 -53.18
N GLU A 571 -83.15 -33.80 -53.53
CA GLU A 571 -84.33 -34.33 -54.28
C GLU A 571 -84.91 -33.06 -54.98
N LEU A 572 -85.06 -32.86 -56.30
CA LEU A 572 -85.66 -33.65 -57.39
C LEU A 572 -86.92 -34.41 -57.01
#